data_AF-A0A3N5ADA0-F1
#
_entry.id   AF-A0A3N5ADA0-F1
#
_cell.length_a   1.000
_cell.length_b   1.000
_cell.length_c   1.000
_cell.angle_alpha   90.00
_cell.angle_beta   90.00
_cell.angle_gamma   90.00
#
_symmetry.space_group_name_H-M   'P 1'
#
loop_
_entity.id
_entity.type
_entity.pdbx_description
1 polymer ?
#
loop_
_entity_poly.entity_id
_entity_poly.type
_entity_poly.pdbx_seq_one_letter_code
_entity_poly.pdbx_strand_id
1 'polypeptide(L)' 'MSRLARVFDVFQTAGLRLLPVPGTKWYKISDAQGRELFLKEKEIIEHFGDLEEEEVRERFLNFELQERSGEG' A
#
# COMPACT_ATOMS: atom_id res chain seq x y z
N MET A 1 -4.20 -18.01 -7.13
CA MET A 1 -3.40 -16.78 -6.85
C MET A 1 -3.39 -16.55 -5.36
N SER A 2 -2.26 -16.17 -4.77
CA SER A 2 -2.22 -15.73 -3.37
C SER A 2 -2.89 -14.36 -3.25
N ARG A 3 -3.47 -14.04 -2.08
CA ARG A 3 -4.15 -12.76 -1.85
C ARG A 3 -3.20 -11.56 -2.04
N LEU A 4 -1.92 -11.73 -1.68
CA LEU A 4 -0.88 -10.73 -1.89
C LEU A 4 -0.58 -10.48 -3.38
N ALA A 5 -0.58 -11.53 -4.21
CA ALA A 5 -0.38 -11.36 -5.66
C ALA A 5 -1.50 -10.52 -6.28
N ARG A 6 -2.76 -10.77 -5.88
CA ARG A 6 -3.90 -9.94 -6.29
C ARG A 6 -3.71 -8.48 -5.89
N VAL A 7 -3.29 -8.21 -4.65
CA VAL A 7 -3.03 -6.83 -4.20
C VAL A 7 -1.92 -6.17 -5.02
N PHE A 8 -0.87 -6.92 -5.36
CA PHE A 8 0.22 -6.42 -6.20
C PHE A 8 -0.30 -5.97 -7.57
N ASP A 9 -1.15 -6.79 -8.20
CA ASP A 9 -1.76 -6.48 -9.49
C ASP A 9 -2.63 -5.22 -9.40
N VAL A 10 -3.50 -5.13 -8.39
CA VAL A 10 -4.37 -3.96 -8.17
C VAL A 10 -3.56 -2.70 -7.89
N PHE A 11 -2.46 -2.80 -7.13
CA PHE A 11 -1.58 -1.67 -6.88
C PHE A 11 -0.94 -1.18 -8.17
N GLN A 12 -0.47 -2.10 -9.00
CA GLN A 12 0.13 -1.77 -10.29
C GLN A 12 -0.87 -1.07 -11.22
N THR A 13 -2.13 -1.52 -11.30
CA THR A 13 -3.17 -0.83 -12.10
C THR A 13 -3.52 0.53 -11.49
N ALA A 14 -3.56 0.63 -10.15
CA ALA A 14 -3.76 1.87 -9.42
C ALA A 14 -2.60 2.88 -9.58
N GLY A 15 -1.48 2.51 -10.21
CA GLY A 15 -0.31 3.37 -10.37
C GLY A 15 0.56 3.44 -9.11
N LEU A 16 0.38 2.49 -8.19
CA LEU A 16 1.18 2.29 -6.99
C LEU A 16 2.23 1.20 -7.23
N ARG A 17 3.39 1.33 -6.59
CA ARG A 17 4.45 0.33 -6.59
C ARG A 17 4.55 -0.29 -5.20
N LEU A 18 4.58 -1.61 -5.13
CA LEU A 18 4.85 -2.36 -3.92
C LEU A 18 6.24 -3.00 -4.02
N LEU A 19 7.13 -2.70 -3.08
CA LEU A 19 8.50 -3.24 -3.06
C LEU A 19 8.82 -3.80 -1.67
N PRO A 20 9.32 -5.05 -1.57
CA PRO A 20 9.80 -5.56 -0.28
C PRO A 20 11.04 -4.78 0.19
N VAL A 21 11.12 -4.49 1.48
CA VAL A 21 12.28 -3.83 2.09
C VAL A 21 13.29 -4.90 2.53
N PRO A 22 14.49 -4.97 1.92
CA PRO A 22 15.45 -6.04 2.17
C PRO A 22 15.81 -6.19 3.65
N GLY A 23 15.90 -7.44 4.12
CA GLY A 23 16.24 -7.75 5.52
C GLY A 23 15.12 -7.51 6.52
N THR A 24 13.91 -7.18 6.06
CA THR A 24 12.76 -6.90 6.93
C THR A 24 11.49 -7.63 6.47
N LYS A 25 10.42 -7.53 7.27
CA LYS A 25 9.06 -8.00 6.90
C LYS A 25 8.16 -6.86 6.37
N TRP A 26 8.76 -5.73 6.03
CA TRP A 26 8.06 -4.55 5.55
C TRP A 26 8.07 -4.49 4.03
N TYR A 27 7.04 -3.85 3.51
CA TYR A 27 6.94 -3.46 2.13
C TYR A 27 6.75 -1.95 2.07
N LYS A 28 7.39 -1.36 1.07
CA LYS A 28 7.24 0.02 0.69
C LYS A 28 6.17 0.11 -0.41
N ILE A 29 5.17 0.94 -0.18
CA ILE A 29 4.14 1.30 -1.14
C ILE A 29 4.41 2.74 -1.55
N SER A 30 4.56 3.00 -2.85
CA SER A 30 4.83 4.35 -3.33
C SER A 30 4.05 4.69 -4.59
N ASP A 31 3.63 5.94 -4.72
CA ASP A 31 2.99 6.45 -5.93
C ASP A 31 3.97 7.23 -6.84
N ALA A 32 3.48 7.70 -7.99
CA ALA A 32 4.27 8.51 -8.93
C ALA A 32 4.57 9.94 -8.42
N GLN A 33 3.90 10.40 -7.36
CA GLN A 33 4.11 11.71 -6.76
C GLN A 33 5.18 11.69 -5.66
N GLY A 34 5.73 10.50 -5.35
CA GLY A 34 6.77 10.33 -4.34
C GLY A 34 6.21 10.17 -2.92
N ARG A 35 4.91 9.92 -2.76
CA ARG A 35 4.34 9.54 -1.47
C ARG A 35 4.69 8.10 -1.17
N GLU A 36 5.01 7.80 0.08
CA GLU A 36 5.50 6.50 0.51
C GLU A 36 4.83 6.06 1.81
N LEU A 37 4.46 4.78 1.88
CA LEU A 37 3.90 4.13 3.05
C LEU A 37 4.68 2.83 3.29
N PHE A 38 4.96 2.51 4.55
CA PHE A 38 5.60 1.26 4.92
C PHE A 38 4.60 0.41 5.70
N LEU A 39 4.28 -0.77 5.19
CA LEU A 39 3.37 -1.71 5.84
C LEU A 39 3.93 -3.13 5.80
N LYS A 40 3.60 -3.94 6.81
CA LYS A 40 3.85 -5.38 6.77
C LYS A 40 2.83 -6.06 5.87
N GLU A 41 3.18 -7.26 5.39
CA GLU A 41 2.29 -8.08 4.55
C GLU A 41 0.88 -8.24 5.12
N LYS A 42 0.78 -8.50 6.44
CA LYS A 42 -0.51 -8.66 7.11
C LYS A 42 -1.35 -7.38 7.02
N GLU A 43 -0.75 -6.22 7.25
CA GLU A 43 -1.42 -4.92 7.21
C GLU A 43 -1.88 -4.60 5.79
N ILE A 44 -1.08 -4.96 4.80
CA ILE A 44 -1.44 -4.84 3.38
C ILE A 44 -2.69 -5.67 3.07
N ILE A 45 -2.70 -6.94 3.47
CA ILE A 45 -3.84 -7.82 3.23
C ILE A 45 -5.08 -7.34 3.99
N GLU A 46 -4.92 -6.86 5.23
CA GLU A 46 -6.01 -6.38 6.08
C GLU A 46 -6.65 -5.09 5.54
N HIS A 47 -5.84 -4.18 4.98
CA HIS A 47 -6.33 -2.88 4.51
C HIS A 47 -6.68 -2.83 3.02
N PHE A 48 -6.06 -3.67 2.20
CA PHE A 48 -6.18 -3.61 0.73
C PHE A 48 -6.56 -4.95 0.09
N GLY A 49 -6.63 -6.05 0.84
CA GLY A 49 -6.78 -7.41 0.31
C GLY A 49 -8.08 -7.70 -0.46
N ASP A 50 -9.08 -6.84 -0.30
CA ASP A 50 -10.40 -6.95 -0.94
C ASP A 50 -10.79 -5.74 -1.77
N LEU A 51 -9.94 -4.71 -1.82
CA LEU A 51 -10.22 -3.46 -2.50
C LEU A 51 -9.99 -3.56 -4.01
N GLU A 52 -10.77 -2.79 -4.77
CA GLU A 52 -10.56 -2.55 -6.19
C GLU A 52 -9.70 -1.30 -6.45
N GLU A 53 -9.35 -1.04 -7.72
CA GLU A 53 -8.38 -0.02 -8.10
C GLU A 53 -8.68 1.38 -7.53
N GLU A 54 -9.93 1.85 -7.68
CA GLU A 54 -10.33 3.19 -7.21
C GLU A 54 -10.26 3.30 -5.68
N GLU A 55 -10.74 2.26 -4.98
CA GLU A 55 -10.72 2.19 -3.51
C GLU A 55 -9.29 2.15 -2.97
N VAL A 56 -8.38 1.45 -3.65
CA VAL A 56 -6.96 1.39 -3.27
C VAL A 56 -6.32 2.78 -3.30
N ARG A 57 -6.62 3.60 -4.32
CA ARG A 57 -6.06 4.97 -4.41
C ARG A 57 -6.54 5.84 -3.26
N GLU A 58 -7.84 5.87 -3.00
CA GLU A 58 -8.41 6.65 -1.89
C GLU A 58 -7.87 6.17 -0.54
N ARG A 59 -7.79 4.85 -0.34
CA ARG A 59 -7.27 4.27 0.90
C ARG A 59 -5.80 4.62 1.12
N PHE A 60 -4.96 4.56 0.08
CA PHE A 60 -3.55 4.93 0.16
C PHE A 60 -3.36 6.40 0.56
N LEU A 61 -4.12 7.31 -0.07
CA LEU A 61 -4.09 8.74 0.26
C LEU A 61 -4.50 9.02 1.71
N ASN A 62 -5.55 8.36 2.18
CA ASN A 62 -6.02 8.51 3.56
C ASN A 62 -4.99 8.00 4.58
N PHE A 63 -4.32 6.89 4.29
CA PHE A 63 -3.26 6.35 5.15
C PHE A 63 -2.07 7.32 5.29
N GLU A 64 -1.62 7.89 4.17
CA GLU A 64 -0.51 8.84 4.17
C GLU A 64 -0.84 10.11 4.98
N LEU A 65 -2.08 10.60 4.87
CA LEU A 65 -2.55 11.74 5.66
C LEU A 65 -2.65 11.44 7.15
N GLN A 66 -3.07 10.22 7.53
CA GLN A 66 -3.18 9.82 8.93
C GLN A 66 -1.82 9.71 9.61
N GLU A 67 -0.83 9.09 8.96
CA GLU A 67 0.54 8.99 9.49
C GLU A 67 1.17 10.38 9.68
N ARG A 68 0.90 11.32 8.76
CA ARG A 68 1.42 12.70 8.86
C ARG A 68 0.68 13.58 9.87
N SER A 69 -0.56 13.23 10.21
CA SER A 69 -1.36 13.96 11.20
C SER A 69 -1.14 13.46 12.63
N GLY A 70 -0.48 12.30 12.79
CA GLY A 70 -0.11 11.73 14.09
C GLY A 70 1.17 12.31 14.72
N GLU A 71 1.91 13.15 13.98
CA GLU A 71 3.00 13.97 14.51
C GLU A 71 2.45 15.37 14.89
N GLY A 72 1.83 15.47 16.06
CA GLY A 72 1.32 16.72 16.65
C GLY A 72 1.55 16.77 18.16
#